data_AF-A0A822F0G1-F1
#
_entry.id   AF-A0A822F0G1-F1
#
_cell.length_a   1.000
_cell.length_b   1.000
_cell.length_c   1.000
_cell.angle_alpha   90.00
_cell.angle_beta   90.00
_cell.angle_gamma   90.00
#
_symmetry.space_group_name_H-M   'P 1'
#
loop_
_entity.id
_entity.type
_entity.pdbx_description
1 polymer ?
#
loop_
_entity_poly.entity_id
_entity_poly.type
_entity_poly.pdbx_seq_one_letter_code
_entity_poly.pdbx_strand_id
1 'polypeptide(L)'
;TVTNKEADITRNSIQKSVCLILRQPVYGNVSEELQLLTEKYFEEKKFNERKMFEEFVDKLNKNPPKFDLKYYSARDLVCRYRRKTLILFKLILLQKKVLFMLSPIQNLVQ
;
A
#
# COMPACT_ATOMS: atom_id res chain seq x y z
N THR A 1 5.64 -13.75 21.00
CA THR A 1 6.66 -14.83 21.01
C THR A 1 6.27 -15.90 20.00
N VAL A 2 7.18 -16.23 19.08
CA VAL A 2 6.99 -17.27 18.06
C VAL A 2 7.29 -18.61 18.72
N THR A 3 6.33 -19.53 18.71
CA THR A 3 6.41 -20.82 19.42
C THR A 3 7.04 -21.93 18.57
N ASN A 4 7.23 -21.71 17.27
CA ASN A 4 7.80 -22.69 16.34
C ASN A 4 8.97 -22.04 15.57
N LYS A 5 10.20 -22.37 15.97
CA LYS A 5 11.42 -21.87 15.30
C LYS A 5 11.74 -22.80 14.14
N GLU A 6 11.30 -22.43 12.94
CA GLU A 6 11.81 -23.04 11.72
C GLU A 6 13.30 -22.68 11.53
N ALA A 7 14.06 -23.52 10.82
CA ALA A 7 15.52 -23.43 10.70
C ALA A 7 16.05 -22.06 10.20
N ASP A 8 15.22 -21.33 9.44
CA ASP A 8 15.57 -20.01 8.88
C ASP A 8 15.33 -18.83 9.85
N ILE A 9 14.76 -19.08 11.04
CA ILE A 9 14.44 -18.04 12.02
C ILE A 9 15.59 -17.92 13.03
N THR A 10 16.59 -17.12 12.69
CA THR A 10 17.79 -16.87 13.52
C THR A 10 17.66 -15.71 14.51
N ARG A 11 16.52 -15.01 14.55
CA ARG A 11 16.27 -13.83 15.42
C ARG A 11 14.94 -13.94 16.19
N ASN A 12 14.88 -13.28 17.35
CA ASN A 12 13.69 -13.25 18.22
C ASN A 12 12.52 -12.40 17.68
N SER A 13 12.74 -11.60 16.63
CA SER A 13 11.72 -10.81 15.94
C SER A 13 11.83 -10.97 14.42
N ILE A 14 10.69 -10.99 13.74
CA ILE A 14 10.57 -11.09 12.29
C ILE A 14 10.07 -9.75 11.75
N GLN A 15 10.84 -9.13 10.86
CA GLN A 15 10.47 -7.90 10.16
C GLN A 15 10.27 -8.26 8.69
N LYS A 16 9.01 -8.36 8.28
CA LYS A 16 8.62 -8.69 6.89
C LYS A 16 7.56 -7.68 6.43
N SER A 17 7.48 -7.48 5.12
CA SER A 17 6.45 -6.66 4.49
C SER A 17 5.86 -7.40 3.30
N VAL A 18 4.57 -7.24 3.09
CA VAL A 18 3.87 -7.72 1.88
C VAL A 18 3.77 -6.54 0.91
N CYS A 19 4.16 -6.76 -0.34
CA CYS A 19 4.06 -5.76 -1.40
C CYS A 19 3.34 -6.38 -2.59
N LEU A 20 2.36 -5.64 -3.12
CA LEU A 20 1.62 -5.99 -4.32
C LEU A 20 2.04 -5.08 -5.45
N ILE A 21 2.44 -5.65 -6.58
CA ILE A 21 2.83 -4.91 -7.78
C ILE A 21 1.71 -5.01 -8.80
N LEU A 22 1.15 -3.87 -9.18
CA LEU A 22 0.04 -3.76 -10.13
C LEU A 22 0.47 -2.97 -11.37
N ARG A 23 -0.12 -3.29 -12.52
CA ARG A 23 0.07 -2.53 -13.77
C ARG A 23 -0.77 -1.26 -13.83
N GLN A 24 -1.85 -1.19 -13.05
CA GLN A 24 -2.78 -0.06 -13.02
C GLN A 24 -2.73 0.60 -11.64
N PRO A 25 -2.91 1.93 -11.56
CA PRO A 25 -2.89 2.66 -10.31
C PRO A 25 -4.21 2.46 -9.57
N VAL A 26 -4.40 1.27 -8.99
CA VAL A 26 -5.60 0.92 -8.23
C VAL A 26 -5.24 0.91 -6.75
N TYR A 27 -5.79 1.88 -6.03
CA TYR A 27 -5.76 1.97 -4.57
C TYR A 27 -7.20 1.92 -4.02
N GLY A 28 -7.36 1.67 -2.73
CA GLY A 28 -8.69 1.54 -2.09
C GLY A 28 -9.01 0.09 -1.73
N ASN A 29 -10.02 -0.50 -2.38
CA ASN A 29 -10.50 -1.86 -2.04
C ASN A 29 -9.39 -2.91 -2.06
N VAL A 30 -8.46 -2.82 -3.02
CA VAL A 30 -7.34 -3.77 -3.15
C VAL A 30 -6.37 -3.62 -1.98
N SER A 31 -6.09 -2.40 -1.52
CA SER A 31 -5.24 -2.17 -0.35
C SER A 31 -5.89 -2.62 0.95
N GLU A 32 -7.21 -2.42 1.10
CA GLU A 32 -7.96 -2.89 2.27
C GLU A 32 -7.98 -4.41 2.35
N GLU A 33 -8.24 -5.09 1.23
CA GLU A 33 -8.23 -6.55 1.17
C GLU A 33 -6.82 -7.11 1.43
N LEU A 34 -5.78 -6.49 0.84
CA LEU A 34 -4.39 -6.86 1.11
C LEU A 34 -4.01 -6.65 2.58
N GLN A 35 -4.50 -5.58 3.21
CA GLN A 35 -4.26 -5.30 4.62
C GLN A 35 -4.82 -6.41 5.51
N LEU A 36 -6.08 -6.81 5.30
CA LEU A 36 -6.72 -7.91 6.05
C LEU A 36 -5.96 -9.23 5.87
N LEU A 37 -5.55 -9.55 4.64
CA LEU A 37 -4.74 -10.73 4.36
C LEU A 37 -3.38 -10.67 5.06
N THR A 38 -2.76 -9.49 5.08
CA THR A 38 -1.45 -9.29 5.71
C THR A 38 -1.56 -9.43 7.23
N GLU A 39 -2.58 -8.85 7.86
CA GLU A 39 -2.85 -9.00 9.30
C GLU A 39 -3.03 -10.47 9.67
N LYS A 40 -3.90 -11.19 8.95
CA LYS A 40 -4.12 -12.63 9.14
C LYS A 40 -2.82 -13.45 8.99
N TYR A 41 -2.01 -13.15 7.97
CA TYR A 41 -0.73 -13.83 7.74
C TYR A 41 0.26 -13.64 8.91
N PHE A 42 0.31 -12.44 9.51
CA PHE A 42 1.15 -12.19 10.68
C PHE A 42 0.60 -12.81 11.96
N GLU A 43 -0.72 -12.92 12.11
CA GLU A 43 -1.38 -13.59 13.24
C GLU A 43 -1.12 -15.10 13.26
N GLU A 44 -1.17 -15.75 12.11
CA GLU A 44 -0.96 -17.20 11.97
C GLU A 44 0.48 -17.63 12.30
N LYS A 45 1.45 -16.71 12.22
CA LYS A 45 2.90 -16.93 12.48
C LYS A 45 3.54 -18.07 11.67
N LYS A 46 2.87 -18.54 10.61
CA LYS A 46 3.35 -19.56 9.66
C LYS A 46 3.79 -18.88 8.37
N PHE A 47 5.02 -18.41 8.34
CA PHE A 47 5.48 -17.53 7.25
C PHE A 47 5.80 -18.23 5.92
N ASN A 48 5.81 -19.57 5.90
CA ASN A 48 6.02 -20.35 4.67
C ASN A 48 4.73 -20.57 3.87
N GLU A 49 3.57 -20.39 4.50
CA GLU A 49 2.28 -20.58 3.86
C GLU A 49 1.90 -19.31 3.07
N ARG A 50 1.99 -19.39 1.74
CA ARG A 50 1.72 -18.26 0.82
C ARG A 50 0.47 -18.44 -0.03
N LYS A 51 -0.24 -19.56 0.15
CA LYS A 51 -1.39 -19.95 -0.66
C LYS A 51 -2.48 -18.87 -0.72
N MET A 52 -2.74 -18.21 0.40
CA MET A 52 -3.70 -17.10 0.47
C MET A 52 -3.36 -15.92 -0.46
N PHE A 53 -2.07 -15.63 -0.65
CA PHE A 53 -1.64 -14.56 -1.55
C PHE A 53 -1.68 -15.00 -3.01
N GLU A 54 -1.41 -16.28 -3.30
CA GLU A 54 -1.57 -16.85 -4.64
C GLU A 54 -3.03 -16.80 -5.08
N GLU A 55 -3.96 -17.22 -4.22
CA GLU A 55 -5.40 -17.15 -4.46
C GLU A 55 -5.87 -15.70 -4.67
N PHE A 56 -5.34 -14.76 -3.89
CA PHE A 56 -5.64 -13.34 -4.03
C PHE A 56 -5.13 -12.77 -5.37
N VAL A 57 -3.91 -13.10 -5.77
CA VAL A 57 -3.36 -12.70 -7.07
C VAL A 57 -4.17 -13.30 -8.23
N ASP A 58 -4.55 -14.57 -8.13
CA ASP A 58 -5.40 -15.22 -9.13
C ASP A 58 -6.79 -14.56 -9.23
N LYS A 59 -7.38 -14.20 -8.09
CA LYS A 59 -8.63 -13.42 -8.05
C LYS A 59 -8.47 -12.08 -8.78
N LEU A 60 -7.40 -11.33 -8.50
CA LEU A 60 -7.12 -10.05 -9.14
C LEU A 60 -6.84 -10.20 -10.65
N ASN A 61 -6.16 -11.27 -11.07
CA ASN A 61 -5.89 -11.51 -12.48
C ASN A 61 -7.16 -11.90 -13.25
N LYS A 62 -8.07 -12.68 -12.65
CA LYS A 62 -9.36 -13.04 -13.25
C LYS A 62 -10.28 -11.83 -13.37
N ASN A 63 -10.29 -10.97 -12.35
CA ASN A 63 -11.11 -9.76 -12.31
C ASN A 63 -10.22 -8.55 -12.03
N PRO A 64 -9.55 -8.00 -13.07
CA PRO A 64 -8.65 -6.88 -12.90
C PRO A 64 -9.42 -5.68 -12.32
N PRO A 65 -8.92 -5.10 -11.21
CA PRO A 65 -9.59 -4.00 -10.58
C PRO A 65 -9.58 -2.80 -11.52
N LYS A 66 -10.72 -2.11 -11.63
CA LYS A 66 -10.84 -0.93 -12.47
C LYS A 66 -10.35 0.30 -11.71
N PHE A 67 -9.75 1.23 -12.46
CA PHE A 67 -9.45 2.55 -11.93
C PHE A 67 -10.76 3.27 -11.58
N ASP A 68 -10.92 3.64 -10.30
CA ASP A 68 -12.05 4.42 -9.82
C ASP A 68 -11.53 5.72 -9.18
N LEU A 69 -12.03 6.84 -9.69
CA LEU A 69 -11.68 8.18 -9.20
C LEU A 69 -12.15 8.43 -7.77
N LYS A 70 -13.08 7.62 -7.24
CA LYS A 70 -13.58 7.77 -5.86
C LYS A 70 -12.48 7.67 -4.81
N TYR A 71 -11.40 6.95 -5.09
CA TYR A 71 -10.26 6.81 -4.18
C TYR A 71 -9.25 7.96 -4.30
N TYR A 72 -9.50 8.93 -5.17
CA TYR A 72 -8.61 10.06 -5.42
C TYR A 72 -9.36 11.38 -5.29
N SER A 73 -9.35 11.93 -4.08
CA SER A 73 -10.09 13.15 -3.76
C SER A 73 -9.23 14.39 -3.96
N ALA A 74 -9.58 15.19 -4.98
CA ALA A 74 -9.01 16.53 -5.15
C ALA A 74 -9.30 17.46 -3.96
N ARG A 75 -10.40 17.20 -3.24
CA ARG A 75 -10.75 17.93 -2.02
C ARG A 75 -9.70 17.71 -0.94
N ASP A 76 -9.24 16.48 -0.73
CA ASP A 76 -8.26 16.18 0.32
C ASP A 76 -6.90 16.81 0.02
N LEU A 77 -6.51 16.85 -1.26
CA LEU A 77 -5.35 17.63 -1.72
C LEU A 77 -5.47 19.13 -1.35
N VAL A 78 -6.62 19.74 -1.63
CA VAL A 78 -6.88 21.15 -1.31
C VAL A 78 -6.97 21.39 0.20
N CYS A 79 -7.66 20.54 0.95
CA CYS A 79 -7.79 20.65 2.39
C CYS A 79 -6.43 20.51 3.09
N ARG A 80 -5.57 19.60 2.61
CA ARG A 80 -4.25 19.35 3.19
C ARG A 80 -3.24 20.45 2.90
N TYR A 81 -3.14 20.88 1.64
CA TYR A 81 -2.11 21.83 1.22
C TYR A 81 -2.60 23.28 1.15
N ARG A 82 -3.92 23.52 1.14
CA ARG A 82 -4.57 24.86 1.09
C ARG A 82 -3.95 25.75 0.01
N ARG A 83 -3.40 26.91 0.40
CA ARG A 83 -2.74 27.85 -0.52
C ARG A 83 -1.53 27.21 -1.22
N LYS A 84 -0.85 26.23 -0.59
CA LYS A 84 0.27 25.51 -1.21
C LYS A 84 -0.17 24.63 -2.37
N THR A 85 -1.46 24.28 -2.50
CA THR A 85 -1.97 23.56 -3.68
C THR A 85 -1.74 24.35 -4.97
N LEU A 86 -1.94 25.67 -4.94
CA LEU A 86 -1.69 26.54 -6.09
C LEU A 86 -0.19 26.66 -6.41
N ILE A 87 0.65 26.65 -5.39
CA ILE A 87 2.11 26.64 -5.56
C ILE A 87 2.53 25.32 -6.21
N LEU A 88 2.06 24.18 -5.71
CA LEU A 88 2.31 22.86 -6.29
C LEU A 88 1.83 22.79 -7.75
N PHE A 89 0.61 23.29 -8.02
CA PHE A 89 0.07 23.35 -9.38
C PHE A 89 0.96 24.18 -10.31
N LYS A 90 1.41 25.36 -9.87
CA LYS A 90 2.37 26.18 -10.61
C LYS A 90 3.70 25.46 -10.85
N LEU A 91 4.23 24.73 -9.85
CA LEU A 91 5.48 23.98 -9.99
C LEU A 91 5.36 22.84 -11.00
N ILE A 92 4.20 22.16 -11.05
CA ILE A 92 3.91 21.12 -12.05
C ILE A 92 3.87 21.73 -13.46
N LEU A 93 3.16 22.84 -13.65
CA LEU A 93 3.10 23.54 -14.95
C LEU A 93 4.48 24.00 -15.43
N LEU A 94 5.35 24.41 -14.50
CA LEU A 94 6.72 24.82 -14.78
C LEU A 94 7.71 23.64 -14.85
N GLN A 95 7.22 22.39 -14.77
CA GLN A 95 8.01 21.16 -14.78
C GLN A 95 9.20 21.20 -13.79
N LYS A 96 8.98 21.80 -12.61
CA LYS A 96 10.02 21.90 -11.58
C LYS A 96 10.16 20.57 -10.83
N LYS A 97 11.38 20.25 -10.42
CA LYS A 97 11.64 19.12 -9.52
C LYS A 97 11.09 19.45 -8.13
N VAL A 98 10.09 18.71 -7.69
CA VAL A 98 9.43 18.91 -6.38
C VAL A 98 9.76 17.72 -5.48
N LEU A 99 10.28 18.01 -4.29
CA LEU A 99 10.53 17.02 -3.24
C LEU A 99 9.44 17.12 -2.18
N PHE A 100 8.77 15.99 -1.89
CA PHE A 100 7.81 15.89 -0.78
C PHE A 100 8.48 15.23 0.43
N MET A 101 8.63 15.98 1.51
CA MET A 101 9.10 15.48 2.79
C MET A 101 7.89 15.32 3.72
N LEU A 102 7.46 14.08 3.93
CA LEU A 102 6.27 13.75 4.73
C LEU A 102 6.60 12.59 5.67
N SER A 103 6.08 12.67 6.89
CA SER A 103 6.11 11.58 7.86
C SER A 103 4.79 11.60 8.65
N PRO A 104 4.06 10.48 8.78
CA PRO A 104 4.32 9.17 8.16
C PRO A 104 4.00 9.13 6.64
N ILE A 105 4.65 8.22 5.91
CA ILE A 105 4.52 8.06 4.44
C ILE A 105 3.10 7.61 4.04
N GLN A 106 2.38 6.91 4.91
CA GLN A 106 1.02 6.43 4.67
C GLN A 106 0.07 7.56 4.25
N ASN A 107 0.28 8.75 4.80
CA ASN A 107 -0.54 9.90 4.48
C ASN A 107 -0.34 10.35 3.03
N LEU A 108 0.72 9.98 2.30
CA LEU A 108 0.92 10.41 0.91
C LEU A 108 -0.08 9.77 -0.07
N VAL A 109 -0.61 8.59 0.26
CA VAL A 109 -1.42 7.75 -0.63
C VAL A 109 -2.93 7.84 -0.33
N GLN A 110 -3.31 8.43 0.80
CA GLN A 110 -4.71 8.71 1.18
C GLN A 110 -5.29 9.92 0.46
#